data_AF-A0A2E0QWM6-F1
#
_entry.id   AF-A0A2E0QWM6-F1
#
_cell.length_a   1.000
_cell.length_b   1.000
_cell.length_c   1.000
_cell.angle_alpha   90.00
_cell.angle_beta   90.00
_cell.angle_gamma   90.00
#
_symmetry.space_group_name_H-M   'P 1'
#
loop_
_entity.id
_entity.type
_entity.pdbx_description
1 polymer ?
#
loop_
_entity_poly.entity_id
_entity_poly.type
_entity_poly.pdbx_seq_one_letter_code
_entity_poly.pdbx_strand_id
1 'polypeptide(L)'
;MNNPAVKARNAQIATEPTGNYYIGRRYWTDGTRFWGYLRQPRQPWSEAKLVIMNETITKQPDRVPEEGTGLTHGYDHNYEYRIWGSFTGKTIYDPNSNFVVPEFRLSKYEVISQNPGFLFYPGETYSPRRLPVKHPPFP
;
A
#
# COMPACT_ATOMS: atom_id res chain seq x y z
N MET A 1 -4.23 -7.19 16.84
CA MET A 1 -5.16 -8.24 16.37
C MET A 1 -4.70 -9.59 16.91
N ASN A 2 -5.50 -10.27 17.73
CA ASN A 2 -5.13 -11.52 18.41
C ASN A 2 -5.55 -12.76 17.59
N ASN A 3 -5.06 -12.87 16.35
CA ASN A 3 -5.35 -14.00 15.46
C ASN A 3 -4.06 -14.84 15.24
N PRO A 4 -4.09 -16.18 15.33
CA PRO A 4 -2.91 -17.03 15.17
C PRO A 4 -2.17 -16.85 13.85
N ALA A 5 -2.89 -16.72 12.73
CA ALA A 5 -2.27 -16.52 11.40
C ALA A 5 -1.60 -15.14 11.31
N VAL A 6 -2.18 -14.10 11.92
CA VAL A 6 -1.55 -12.77 12.00
C VAL A 6 -0.26 -12.84 12.83
N LYS A 7 -0.27 -13.55 13.96
CA LYS A 7 0.92 -13.74 14.80
C LYS A 7 2.03 -14.49 14.06
N ALA A 8 1.68 -15.58 13.36
CA ALA A 8 2.64 -16.35 12.57
C ALA A 8 3.28 -15.50 11.46
N ARG A 9 2.49 -14.73 10.71
CA ARG A 9 3.01 -13.81 9.69
C ARG A 9 3.90 -12.73 10.32
N ASN A 10 3.50 -12.15 11.45
CA ASN A 10 4.31 -11.14 12.13
C ASN A 10 5.65 -11.72 12.64
N ALA A 11 5.66 -12.98 13.07
CA ALA A 11 6.91 -13.67 13.41
C ALA A 11 7.83 -13.83 12.18
N GLN A 12 7.27 -14.15 11.01
CA GLN A 12 8.04 -14.18 9.75
C GLN A 12 8.56 -12.80 9.36
N ILE A 13 7.69 -11.77 9.40
CA ILE A 13 8.06 -10.37 9.12
C ILE A 13 9.22 -9.92 10.00
N ALA A 14 9.22 -10.27 11.30
CA ALA A 14 10.30 -9.91 12.22
C ALA A 14 11.68 -10.46 11.82
N THR A 15 11.73 -11.50 10.98
CA THR A 15 12.98 -12.09 10.45
C THR A 15 13.45 -11.46 9.14
N GLU A 16 12.69 -10.54 8.56
CA GLU A 16 13.04 -9.90 7.29
C GLU A 16 14.42 -9.22 7.34
N PRO A 17 15.20 -9.29 6.26
CA PRO A 17 16.43 -8.52 6.14
C PRO A 17 16.13 -7.02 6.25
N THR A 18 16.89 -6.29 7.05
CA THR A 18 16.81 -4.83 7.08
C THR A 18 17.43 -4.22 5.83
N GLY A 19 17.04 -3.01 5.49
CA GLY A 19 17.69 -2.26 4.40
C GLY A 19 17.00 -0.92 4.15
N ASN A 20 17.56 -0.15 3.22
CA ASN A 20 16.98 1.12 2.80
C ASN A 20 15.90 0.90 1.75
N TYR A 21 14.83 0.22 2.15
CA TYR A 21 13.67 -0.05 1.31
C TYR A 21 12.42 -0.22 2.20
N TYR A 22 11.27 -0.24 1.57
CA TYR A 22 9.97 -0.49 2.17
C TYR A 22 9.38 -1.77 1.58
N ILE A 23 8.50 -2.41 2.33
CA ILE A 23 7.61 -3.43 1.80
C ILE A 23 6.25 -2.77 1.54
N GLY A 24 5.78 -2.89 0.30
CA GLY A 24 4.55 -2.28 -0.16
C GLY A 24 3.50 -3.30 -0.54
N ARG A 25 2.24 -3.01 -0.23
CA ARG A 25 1.08 -3.77 -0.69
C ARG A 25 0.14 -2.85 -1.44
N ARG A 26 -0.09 -3.17 -2.71
CA ARG A 26 -1.03 -2.42 -3.54
C ARG A 26 -2.43 -2.55 -2.96
N TYR A 27 -3.08 -1.42 -2.72
CA TYR A 27 -4.47 -1.36 -2.29
C TYR A 27 -5.10 -0.10 -2.84
N TRP A 28 -6.24 -0.23 -3.50
CA TRP A 28 -6.96 0.89 -4.11
C TRP A 28 -8.45 0.69 -3.91
N THR A 29 -9.18 1.80 -3.94
CA THR A 29 -10.65 1.86 -3.96
C THR A 29 -11.03 2.78 -5.12
N ASP A 30 -12.12 2.50 -5.82
CA ASP A 30 -12.59 3.28 -6.96
C ASP A 30 -12.64 4.78 -6.63
N GLY A 31 -12.05 5.60 -7.50
CA GLY A 31 -11.98 7.06 -7.34
C GLY A 31 -10.87 7.56 -6.42
N THR A 32 -10.30 6.73 -5.55
CA THR A 32 -9.22 7.18 -4.64
C THR A 32 -7.88 7.28 -5.35
N ARG A 33 -7.02 8.20 -4.88
CA ARG A 33 -5.67 8.39 -5.44
C ARG A 33 -4.55 7.76 -4.64
N PHE A 34 -4.84 7.18 -3.47
CA PHE A 34 -3.83 6.45 -2.72
C PHE A 34 -3.37 5.20 -3.47
N TRP A 35 -2.09 4.88 -3.34
CA TRP A 35 -1.49 3.73 -3.98
C TRP A 35 -1.64 2.44 -3.15
N GLY A 36 -1.60 2.55 -1.83
CA GLY A 36 -1.65 1.38 -0.95
C GLY A 36 -0.79 1.58 0.28
N TYR A 37 -0.35 0.48 0.87
CA TYR A 37 0.31 0.47 2.17
C TYR A 37 1.80 0.29 2.04
N LEU A 38 2.58 1.10 2.78
CA LEU A 38 4.01 0.91 2.96
C LEU A 38 4.33 0.66 4.44
N ARG A 39 5.25 -0.28 4.67
CA ARG A 39 5.87 -0.53 5.98
C ARG A 39 7.37 -0.68 5.83
N GLN A 40 8.11 -0.45 6.90
CA GLN A 40 9.52 -0.82 6.95
C GLN A 40 9.69 -2.34 7.07
N PRO A 41 10.85 -2.90 6.68
CA PRO A 41 11.19 -4.28 7.00
C PRO A 41 11.07 -4.52 8.50
N ARG A 42 10.60 -5.71 8.90
CA ARG A 42 10.32 -6.09 10.30
C ARG A 42 9.19 -5.35 11.00
N GLN A 43 8.62 -4.33 10.37
CA GLN A 43 7.42 -3.67 10.87
C GLN A 43 6.18 -4.48 10.44
N PRO A 44 5.21 -4.76 11.32
CA PRO A 44 3.99 -5.47 10.94
C PRO A 44 3.06 -4.59 10.09
N TRP A 45 2.17 -5.21 9.30
CA TRP A 45 1.15 -4.49 8.52
C TRP A 45 0.22 -3.62 9.37
N SER A 46 0.04 -3.96 10.65
CA SER A 46 -0.70 -3.13 11.63
C SER A 46 -0.08 -1.76 11.88
N GLU A 47 1.14 -1.50 11.41
CA GLU A 47 1.79 -0.18 11.49
C GLU A 47 2.09 0.43 10.11
N ALA A 48 1.76 -0.28 9.03
CA ALA A 48 1.89 0.25 7.67
C ALA A 48 1.07 1.54 7.47
N LYS A 49 1.59 2.44 6.65
CA LYS A 49 0.98 3.72 6.28
C LYS A 49 0.32 3.61 4.92
N LEU A 50 -0.92 4.08 4.80
CA LEU A 50 -1.54 4.31 3.49
C LEU A 50 -0.86 5.53 2.84
N VAL A 51 -0.44 5.44 1.58
CA VAL A 51 0.36 6.48 0.93
C VAL A 51 -0.20 6.89 -0.44
N ILE A 52 0.11 8.11 -0.86
CA ILE A 52 0.07 8.54 -2.26
C ILE A 52 1.49 8.54 -2.82
N MET A 53 1.66 8.02 -4.04
CA MET A 53 2.95 7.97 -4.72
C MET A 53 3.20 9.27 -5.49
N ASN A 54 4.34 9.90 -5.21
CA ASN A 54 4.89 10.97 -6.03
C ASN A 54 5.76 10.34 -7.13
N GLU A 55 5.28 10.48 -8.36
CA GLU A 55 5.87 9.86 -9.56
C GLU A 55 6.90 10.75 -10.28
N THR A 56 7.47 11.75 -9.62
CA THR A 56 8.42 12.69 -10.27
C THR A 56 9.72 12.03 -10.74
N ILE A 57 10.06 10.85 -10.22
CA ILE A 57 11.27 10.09 -10.60
C ILE A 57 10.89 8.84 -11.39
N THR A 58 9.93 8.06 -10.89
CA THR A 58 9.50 6.79 -11.49
C THR A 58 8.01 6.63 -11.34
N LYS A 59 7.37 6.07 -12.37
CA LYS A 59 5.93 5.75 -12.36
C LYS A 59 5.64 4.63 -11.38
N GLN A 60 4.47 4.66 -10.76
CA GLN A 60 4.06 3.58 -9.86
C GLN A 60 3.88 2.25 -10.61
N PRO A 61 4.00 1.09 -9.91
CA PRO A 61 3.72 -0.21 -10.50
C PRO A 61 2.34 -0.26 -11.15
N ASP A 62 2.27 -0.91 -12.31
CA ASP A 62 1.02 -1.20 -13.04
C ASP A 62 0.12 0.02 -13.26
N ARG A 63 0.75 1.18 -13.55
CA ARG A 63 0.07 2.43 -13.84
C ARG A 63 -0.68 2.33 -15.18
N VAL A 64 -2.01 2.30 -15.11
CA VAL A 64 -2.89 2.53 -16.27
C VAL A 64 -3.14 4.03 -16.47
N PRO A 65 -3.47 4.48 -17.70
CA PRO A 65 -3.86 5.87 -17.94
C PRO A 65 -5.07 6.27 -17.08
N GLU A 66 -5.02 7.46 -16.47
CA GLU A 66 -6.13 8.02 -15.68
C GLU A 66 -7.26 8.58 -16.58
N GLU A 67 -6.97 8.86 -17.85
CA GLU A 67 -7.90 9.41 -18.83
C GLU A 67 -8.34 8.33 -19.83
N GLY A 68 -9.65 8.20 -20.04
CA GLY A 68 -10.25 7.31 -21.06
C GLY A 68 -11.48 6.55 -20.57
N THR A 69 -12.12 5.79 -21.47
CA THR A 69 -13.19 4.84 -21.16
C THR A 69 -12.57 3.48 -20.83
N GLY A 70 -12.32 3.18 -19.54
CA GLY A 70 -11.68 1.92 -19.11
C GLY A 70 -11.38 1.84 -17.61
N LEU A 71 -10.69 0.77 -17.20
CA LEU A 71 -10.21 0.58 -15.82
C LEU A 71 -9.21 1.68 -15.43
N THR A 72 -9.48 2.40 -14.34
CA THR A 72 -8.62 3.47 -13.80
C THR A 72 -7.50 2.95 -12.88
N HIS A 73 -7.51 1.65 -12.59
CA HIS A 73 -6.52 0.99 -11.75
C HIS A 73 -5.95 -0.25 -12.45
N GLY A 74 -4.69 -0.58 -12.15
CA GLY A 74 -4.02 -1.78 -12.63
C GLY A 74 -4.62 -3.08 -12.10
N TYR A 75 -4.09 -4.17 -12.59
CA TYR A 75 -4.39 -5.57 -12.27
C TYR A 75 -3.62 -6.08 -11.04
N ASP A 76 -2.69 -5.29 -10.52
CA ASP A 76 -1.78 -5.64 -9.42
C ASP A 76 -2.37 -5.52 -8.01
N HIS A 77 -3.69 -5.59 -7.87
CA HIS A 77 -4.31 -5.49 -6.55
C HIS A 77 -3.72 -6.53 -5.58
N ASN A 78 -3.36 -6.07 -4.38
CA ASN A 78 -2.76 -6.86 -3.32
C ASN A 78 -1.38 -7.45 -3.60
N TYR A 79 -0.72 -7.10 -4.72
CA TYR A 79 0.67 -7.51 -4.97
C TYR A 79 1.60 -6.91 -3.92
N GLU A 80 2.63 -7.68 -3.56
CA GLU A 80 3.67 -7.28 -2.63
C GLU A 80 4.93 -6.85 -3.37
N TYR A 81 5.45 -5.70 -2.98
CA TYR A 81 6.58 -5.06 -3.61
C TYR A 81 7.69 -4.75 -2.62
N ARG A 82 8.94 -4.84 -3.08
CA ARG A 82 10.05 -4.09 -2.50
C ARG A 82 10.06 -2.71 -3.13
N ILE A 83 10.10 -1.66 -2.33
CA ILE A 83 9.99 -0.28 -2.79
C ILE A 83 11.14 0.55 -2.25
N TRP A 84 11.77 1.34 -3.11
CA TRP A 84 12.77 2.33 -2.73
C TRP A 84 12.23 3.73 -2.99
N GLY A 85 12.63 4.66 -2.13
CA GLY A 85 12.17 6.02 -2.16
C GLY A 85 12.22 6.63 -0.76
N SER A 86 11.53 7.76 -0.59
CA SER A 86 11.46 8.44 0.69
C SER A 86 10.13 9.15 0.89
N PHE A 87 9.71 9.26 2.15
CA PHE A 87 8.63 10.17 2.51
C PHE A 87 9.11 11.61 2.33
N THR A 88 8.30 12.43 1.69
CA THR A 88 8.66 13.84 1.40
C THR A 88 8.43 14.76 2.60
N GLY A 89 7.78 14.27 3.65
CA GLY A 89 7.30 15.04 4.79
C GLY A 89 5.98 15.78 4.54
N LYS A 90 5.46 15.73 3.30
CA LYS A 90 4.17 16.32 2.93
C LYS A 90 3.04 15.31 3.13
N THR A 91 1.83 15.84 3.25
CA THR A 91 0.59 15.08 3.22
C THR A 91 -0.30 15.59 2.09
N ILE A 92 -1.11 14.69 1.53
CA ILE A 92 -2.02 14.98 0.42
C ILE A 92 -3.43 14.61 0.88
N TYR A 93 -4.37 15.51 0.59
CA TYR A 93 -5.80 15.27 0.78
C TYR A 93 -6.38 14.52 -0.42
N ASP A 94 -7.02 13.38 -0.15
CA ASP A 94 -7.79 12.63 -1.14
C ASP A 94 -9.29 12.90 -0.94
N PRO A 95 -9.95 13.65 -1.85
CA PRO A 95 -11.34 14.07 -1.67
C PRO A 95 -12.34 12.91 -1.73
N ASN A 96 -12.01 11.80 -2.43
CA ASN A 96 -12.93 10.68 -2.59
C ASN A 96 -13.01 9.79 -1.34
N SER A 97 -11.93 9.73 -0.56
CA SER A 97 -11.91 9.05 0.73
C SER A 97 -12.03 9.97 1.94
N ASN A 98 -11.89 11.29 1.73
CA ASN A 98 -11.72 12.29 2.80
C ASN A 98 -10.52 11.97 3.70
N PHE A 99 -9.45 11.37 3.18
CA PHE A 99 -8.24 11.07 3.95
C PHE A 99 -7.14 12.09 3.69
N VAL A 100 -6.31 12.31 4.72
CA VAL A 100 -5.01 12.99 4.58
C VAL A 100 -3.91 11.94 4.73
N VAL A 101 -3.21 11.65 3.65
CA VAL A 101 -2.21 10.57 3.56
C VAL A 101 -0.81 11.14 3.29
N PRO A 102 0.25 10.55 3.84
CA PRO A 102 1.62 10.95 3.53
C PRO A 102 1.98 10.71 2.05
N GLU A 103 2.78 11.62 1.50
CA GLU A 103 3.35 11.51 0.16
C GLU A 103 4.68 10.72 0.20
N PHE A 104 4.81 9.74 -0.69
CA PHE A 104 6.02 8.93 -0.85
C PHE A 104 6.62 9.11 -2.25
N ARG A 105 7.87 9.57 -2.33
CA ARG A 105 8.58 9.74 -3.61
C ARG A 105 9.23 8.44 -4.03
N LEU A 106 8.64 7.78 -5.02
CA LEU A 106 9.08 6.50 -5.55
C LEU A 106 10.33 6.65 -6.42
N SER A 107 11.34 5.81 -6.21
CA SER A 107 12.57 5.78 -7.04
C SER A 107 12.81 4.43 -7.73
N LYS A 108 12.37 3.32 -7.13
CA LYS A 108 12.47 1.97 -7.71
C LYS A 108 11.45 1.06 -7.04
N TYR A 109 11.03 0.00 -7.73
CA TYR A 109 10.29 -1.10 -7.14
C TYR A 109 10.65 -2.45 -7.77
N GLU A 110 10.37 -3.53 -7.03
CA GLU A 110 10.49 -4.93 -7.49
C GLU A 110 9.28 -5.71 -6.94
N VAL A 111 8.65 -6.55 -7.77
CA VAL A 111 7.61 -7.48 -7.30
C VAL A 111 8.26 -8.57 -6.46
N ILE A 112 7.78 -8.78 -5.24
CA ILE A 112 8.21 -9.89 -4.36
C ILE A 112 7.22 -11.04 -4.45
N SER A 113 5.91 -10.75 -4.48
CA SER A 113 4.88 -11.78 -4.53
C SER A 113 3.60 -11.24 -5.16
N GLN A 114 3.01 -12.03 -6.05
CA GLN A 114 1.70 -11.75 -6.67
C GLN A 114 0.54 -12.31 -5.83
N ASN A 115 0.82 -13.26 -4.92
CA ASN A 115 -0.18 -13.91 -4.09
C ASN A 115 0.25 -13.93 -2.60
N PRO A 116 0.42 -12.76 -1.96
CA PRO A 116 0.98 -12.66 -0.61
C PRO A 116 -0.06 -12.84 0.52
N GLY A 117 -1.23 -13.42 0.22
CA GLY A 117 -2.30 -13.71 1.19
C GLY A 117 -3.04 -12.46 1.70
N PHE A 118 -3.52 -12.52 2.93
CA PHE A 118 -4.20 -11.38 3.57
C PHE A 118 -3.23 -10.24 3.93
N LEU A 119 -3.74 -9.02 4.00
CA LEU A 119 -3.05 -7.77 4.35
C LEU A 119 -3.19 -7.46 5.84
N PHE A 120 -4.40 -7.42 6.41
CA PHE A 120 -4.58 -7.11 7.84
C PHE A 120 -4.98 -8.31 8.68
N TYR A 121 -5.99 -9.06 8.27
CA TYR A 121 -6.47 -10.25 9.00
C TYR A 121 -6.99 -11.33 8.04
N PRO A 122 -6.93 -12.61 8.44
CA PRO A 122 -7.49 -13.70 7.66
C PRO A 122 -9.00 -13.52 7.45
N GLY A 123 -9.46 -13.77 6.21
CA GLY A 123 -10.86 -13.61 5.84
C GLY A 123 -11.27 -12.16 5.55
N GLU A 124 -10.34 -11.22 5.49
CA GLU A 124 -10.64 -9.90 4.92
C GLU A 124 -11.14 -10.05 3.48
N THR A 125 -12.15 -9.26 3.13
CA THR A 125 -12.71 -9.23 1.78
C THR A 125 -12.40 -7.88 1.16
N TYR A 126 -11.78 -7.92 -0.01
CA TYR A 126 -11.55 -6.72 -0.80
C TYR A 126 -12.85 -6.33 -1.52
N SER A 127 -13.15 -5.04 -1.52
CA SER A 127 -14.16 -4.45 -2.39
C SER A 127 -13.65 -3.11 -2.89
N PRO A 128 -13.63 -2.87 -4.21
CA PRO A 128 -13.20 -1.59 -4.77
C PRO A 128 -14.14 -0.44 -4.39
N ARG A 129 -15.30 -0.71 -3.80
CA ARG A 129 -16.28 0.30 -3.37
C ARG A 129 -16.27 0.57 -1.87
N ARG A 130 -15.33 -0.06 -1.14
CA ARG A 130 -15.20 0.12 0.31
C ARG A 130 -13.83 0.70 0.62
N LEU A 131 -13.82 1.68 1.52
CA LEU A 131 -12.58 2.18 2.09
C LEU A 131 -11.89 1.07 2.90
N PRO A 132 -10.56 1.06 2.93
CA PRO A 132 -9.84 0.04 3.67
C PRO A 132 -10.13 0.14 5.16
N VAL A 133 -10.25 -1.01 5.84
CA VAL A 133 -10.50 -1.07 7.29
C VAL A 133 -9.46 -0.29 8.11
N LYS A 134 -8.21 -0.23 7.62
CA LYS A 134 -7.13 0.49 8.26
C LYS A 134 -6.76 1.74 7.48
N HIS A 135 -7.30 2.88 7.86
CA HIS A 135 -7.03 4.16 7.21
C HIS A 135 -6.53 5.20 8.22
N PRO A 136 -5.95 6.32 7.76
CA PRO A 136 -5.74 7.49 8.62
C PRO A 136 -7.08 7.97 9.23
N PRO A 137 -7.08 8.65 10.38
CA PRO A 137 -8.31 9.27 10.89
C PRO A 137 -8.86 10.28 9.86
N PHE A 138 -10.18 10.48 9.88
CA PHE A 138 -10.79 11.57 9.12
C PHE A 138 -10.28 12.92 9.67
N PRO A 139 -10.10 13.93 8.80
CA PRO A 139 -9.70 15.29 9.18
C PRO A 139 -10.61 15.93 10.22
#